data_AF-A0A7T5UIV6-F1
#
_entry.id   AF-A0A7T5UIV6-F1
#
_cell.length_a   1.000
_cell.length_b   1.000
_cell.length_c   1.000
_cell.angle_alpha   90.00
_cell.angle_beta   90.00
_cell.angle_gamma   90.00
#
_symmetry.space_group_name_H-M   'P 1'
#
loop_
_entity.id
_entity.type
_entity.pdbx_description
1 polymer ?
#
loop_
_entity_poly.entity_id
_entity_poly.type
_entity_poly.pdbx_seq_one_letter_code
_entity_poly.pdbx_strand_id
1 'polypeptide(L)'
;MPSSLIPFMTIGLLLASNVFMTFAWYGHLKFKAAPLLIVIFISWGIAFFEYCLQVPANRMGHGVFNAAQLKTIQEIITLLVFVVFSVLYLHEPVKWNHLIGFGLIVAAAFFIFKEW
;
A
#
# COMPACT_ATOMS: atom_id res chain seq x y z
N MET A 1 -19.21 -0.76 -16.89
CA MET A 1 -19.11 -1.76 -15.81
C MET A 1 -20.21 -1.48 -14.79
N PRO A 2 -20.78 -2.49 -14.11
CA PRO A 2 -21.71 -2.25 -13.01
C PRO A 2 -21.06 -1.36 -11.95
N SER A 3 -21.73 -0.26 -11.58
CA SER A 3 -21.20 0.74 -10.64
C SER A 3 -20.84 0.15 -9.27
N SER A 4 -21.50 -0.94 -8.88
CA SER A 4 -21.28 -1.67 -7.63
C SER A 4 -19.95 -2.43 -7.56
N LEU A 5 -19.30 -2.72 -8.70
CA LEU A 5 -18.03 -3.46 -8.74
C LEU A 5 -16.80 -2.56 -8.63
N ILE A 6 -16.96 -1.27 -8.91
CA ILE A 6 -15.85 -0.29 -8.94
C ILE A 6 -15.10 -0.26 -7.59
N PRO A 7 -15.77 -0.19 -6.41
CA PRO A 7 -15.08 -0.17 -5.13
C PRO A 7 -14.17 -1.38 -4.90
N PHE A 8 -14.68 -2.59 -5.16
CA PHE A 8 -13.93 -3.82 -4.96
C PHE A 8 -12.74 -3.94 -5.91
N MET A 9 -12.92 -3.53 -7.17
CA MET A 9 -11.83 -3.50 -8.15
C MET A 9 -10.76 -2.48 -7.77
N THR A 10 -11.16 -1.28 -7.34
CA THR A 10 -10.23 -0.25 -6.86
C THR A 10 -9.41 -0.77 -5.68
N ILE A 11 -10.06 -1.30 -4.64
CA ILE A 11 -9.37 -1.84 -3.45
C ILE A 11 -8.45 -3.00 -3.84
N GLY A 12 -8.90 -3.91 -4.71
CA GLY A 12 -8.09 -5.05 -5.18
C GLY A 12 -6.84 -4.61 -5.93
N LEU A 13 -6.95 -3.62 -6.82
CA LEU A 13 -5.81 -3.07 -7.55
C LEU A 13 -4.86 -2.28 -6.65
N LEU A 14 -5.39 -1.51 -5.70
CA LEU A 14 -4.61 -0.80 -4.68
C LEU A 14 -3.85 -1.76 -3.75
N LEU A 15 -4.46 -2.89 -3.40
CA LEU A 15 -3.79 -3.95 -2.64
C LEU A 15 -2.65 -4.58 -3.44
N ALA A 16 -2.92 -4.96 -4.69
CA ALA A 16 -1.93 -5.55 -5.57
C ALA A 16 -0.75 -4.60 -5.85
N SER A 17 -1.02 -3.32 -6.14
CA SER A 17 0.01 -2.30 -6.33
C SER A 17 0.89 -2.16 -5.08
N ASN A 18 0.27 -2.14 -3.89
CA ASN A 18 1.00 -1.94 -2.65
C ASN A 18 1.99 -3.06 -2.32
N VAL A 19 1.70 -4.30 -2.74
CA VAL A 19 2.67 -5.40 -2.64
C VAL A 19 3.94 -5.06 -3.42
N PHE A 20 3.82 -4.64 -4.68
CA PHE A 20 4.98 -4.18 -5.46
C PHE A 20 5.69 -3.01 -4.79
N MET A 21 4.93 -2.02 -4.29
CA MET A 21 5.52 -0.87 -3.61
C MET A 21 6.35 -1.26 -2.39
N THR A 22 5.82 -2.18 -1.58
CA THR A 22 6.47 -2.66 -0.36
C THR A 22 7.79 -3.37 -0.70
N PHE A 23 7.81 -4.19 -1.75
CA PHE A 23 9.05 -4.80 -2.23
C PHE A 23 10.03 -3.78 -2.81
N ALA A 24 9.55 -2.77 -3.54
CA ALA A 24 10.40 -1.71 -4.11
C ALA A 24 11.09 -0.90 -3.00
N TRP A 25 10.40 -0.60 -1.90
CA TRP A 25 10.94 0.16 -0.77
C TRP A 25 11.78 -0.64 0.19
N TYR A 26 11.40 -1.89 0.50
CA TYR A 26 11.98 -2.63 1.61
C TYR A 26 12.59 -3.98 1.21
N GLY A 27 12.27 -4.53 0.04
CA GLY A 27 12.77 -5.82 -0.42
C GLY A 27 14.30 -5.88 -0.43
N HIS A 28 14.94 -4.80 -0.88
CA HIS A 28 16.39 -4.72 -0.94
C HIS A 28 17.09 -4.73 0.43
N LEU A 29 16.37 -4.55 1.54
CA LEU A 29 16.94 -4.60 2.89
C LEU A 29 17.52 -5.97 3.25
N LYS A 30 17.15 -7.05 2.54
CA LYS A 30 17.84 -8.35 2.64
C LYS A 30 19.19 -8.38 1.92
N PHE A 31 19.44 -7.47 0.99
CA PHE A 31 20.60 -7.46 0.11
C PHE A 31 21.48 -6.24 0.39
N LYS A 32 21.80 -5.99 1.66
CA LYS A 32 22.55 -4.78 2.09
C LYS A 32 23.96 -4.67 1.50
N ALA A 33 24.54 -5.78 1.06
CA ALA A 33 25.85 -5.81 0.40
C ALA A 33 25.78 -5.49 -1.11
N ALA A 34 24.59 -5.41 -1.70
CA ALA A 34 24.43 -5.10 -3.11
C ALA A 34 24.77 -3.62 -3.39
N PRO A 35 25.38 -3.30 -4.54
CA PRO A 35 25.67 -1.92 -4.93
C PRO A 35 24.39 -1.08 -4.97
N LEU A 36 24.43 0.11 -4.34
CA LEU A 36 23.28 0.99 -4.21
C LEU A 36 22.63 1.33 -5.57
N LEU A 37 23.45 1.58 -6.60
CA LEU A 37 22.96 1.89 -7.94
C LEU A 37 22.10 0.75 -8.51
N ILE A 38 22.55 -0.50 -8.35
CA ILE A 38 21.83 -1.69 -8.83
C ILE A 38 20.49 -1.81 -8.09
N VAL A 39 20.51 -1.63 -6.77
CA VAL A 39 19.30 -1.67 -5.94
C VAL A 39 18.29 -0.62 -6.37
N ILE A 40 18.72 0.62 -6.63
CA ILE A 40 17.84 1.71 -7.09
C ILE A 40 17.16 1.33 -8.42
N PHE A 41 17.91 0.83 -9.40
CA PHE A 41 17.34 0.44 -10.69
C PHE A 41 16.37 -0.73 -10.58
N ILE A 42 16.65 -1.71 -9.73
CA ILE A 42 15.73 -2.82 -9.46
C ILE A 42 14.45 -2.29 -8.79
N SER A 43 14.57 -1.44 -7.77
CA SER A 43 13.42 -0.83 -7.11
C SER A 43 12.56 -0.01 -8.07
N TRP A 44 13.16 0.73 -9.00
CA TRP A 44 12.43 1.41 -10.07
C TRP A 44 11.72 0.45 -11.02
N GLY A 45 12.38 -0.66 -11.40
CA GLY A 45 11.75 -1.71 -12.20
C GLY A 45 10.53 -2.33 -11.53
N ILE A 46 10.56 -2.51 -10.21
CA ILE A 46 9.41 -2.99 -9.43
C ILE A 46 8.31 -1.92 -9.35
N ALA A 47 8.68 -0.67 -9.07
CA ALA A 47 7.74 0.44 -8.98
C ALA A 47 7.01 0.72 -10.30
N PHE A 48 7.61 0.39 -11.45
CA PHE A 48 6.91 0.47 -12.74
C PHE A 48 5.63 -0.39 -12.77
N PHE A 49 5.69 -1.64 -12.29
CA PHE A 49 4.52 -2.51 -12.24
C PHE A 49 3.47 -2.05 -11.21
N GLU A 50 3.93 -1.44 -10.10
CA GLU A 50 3.06 -0.78 -9.14
C GLU A 50 2.22 0.30 -9.84
N TYR A 51 2.86 1.18 -10.63
CA TYR A 51 2.16 2.27 -11.30
C TYR A 51 1.15 1.77 -12.34
N CYS A 52 1.43 0.65 -13.02
CA CYS A 52 0.49 0.02 -13.94
C CYS A 52 -0.83 -0.40 -13.26
N LEU A 53 -0.83 -0.61 -11.94
CA LEU A 53 -2.01 -0.97 -11.15
C LEU A 53 -2.59 0.23 -10.39
N GLN A 54 -1.72 1.01 -9.76
CA GLN A 54 -2.06 2.16 -8.93
C GLN A 54 -2.78 3.26 -9.71
N VAL A 55 -2.31 3.56 -10.93
CA VAL A 55 -2.89 4.65 -11.74
C VAL A 55 -4.30 4.29 -12.21
N PRO A 56 -4.56 3.11 -12.81
CA PRO A 56 -5.93 2.70 -13.14
C PRO A 56 -6.84 2.60 -11.91
N ALA A 57 -6.36 2.07 -10.78
CA ALA A 57 -7.16 1.94 -9.56
C ALA A 57 -7.71 3.29 -9.09
N ASN A 58 -6.83 4.28 -8.99
CA ASN A 58 -7.20 5.62 -8.57
C ASN A 58 -8.10 6.31 -9.60
N ARG A 59 -7.80 6.19 -10.90
CA ARG A 59 -8.65 6.80 -11.94
C ARG A 59 -10.04 6.20 -11.99
N MET A 60 -10.18 4.89 -11.76
CA MET A 60 -11.47 4.20 -11.71
C MET A 60 -12.23 4.51 -10.41
N GLY A 61 -11.52 4.56 -9.28
CA GLY A 61 -12.11 4.85 -7.98
C GLY A 61 -12.51 6.31 -7.81
N HIS A 62 -11.79 7.23 -8.46
CA HIS A 62 -12.08 8.66 -8.42
C HIS A 62 -13.37 8.97 -9.19
N GLY A 63 -14.44 9.23 -8.45
CA GLY A 63 -15.81 9.32 -8.96
C GLY A 63 -16.80 8.56 -8.07
N VAL A 64 -16.33 7.50 -7.40
CA VAL A 64 -17.05 6.84 -6.30
C VAL A 64 -16.46 7.27 -4.95
N PHE A 65 -15.13 7.37 -4.89
CA PHE A 65 -14.39 7.91 -3.77
C PHE A 65 -13.79 9.27 -4.11
N ASN A 66 -13.66 10.14 -3.11
CA ASN A 66 -12.85 11.35 -3.25
C ASN A 66 -11.35 11.04 -3.07
N ALA A 67 -10.49 12.02 -3.37
CA ALA A 67 -9.03 11.82 -3.31
C ALA A 67 -8.53 11.50 -1.89
N ALA A 68 -9.13 12.11 -0.86
CA ALA A 68 -8.77 11.84 0.53
C ALA A 68 -9.12 10.39 0.91
N GLN A 69 -10.32 9.92 0.56
CA GLN A 69 -10.77 8.55 0.81
C GLN A 69 -9.88 7.51 0.11
N LEU A 70 -9.51 7.72 -1.16
CA LEU A 70 -8.58 6.84 -1.89
C LEU A 70 -7.22 6.78 -1.20
N LYS A 71 -6.69 7.94 -0.79
CA LYS A 71 -5.42 8.01 -0.08
C LYS A 71 -5.48 7.28 1.25
N THR A 72 -6.55 7.47 2.01
CA THR A 72 -6.77 6.79 3.28
C THR A 72 -6.87 5.27 3.12
N ILE A 73 -7.61 4.78 2.11
CA ILE A 73 -7.66 3.35 1.79
C ILE A 73 -6.24 2.83 1.52
N GLN A 74 -5.46 3.56 0.74
CA GLN A 74 -4.08 3.17 0.43
C GLN A 74 -3.19 3.13 1.67
N GLU A 75 -3.32 4.07 2.61
CA GLU A 75 -2.56 4.05 3.86
C GLU A 75 -2.90 2.83 4.71
N ILE A 76 -4.20 2.50 4.85
CA ILE A 76 -4.63 1.29 5.56
C ILE A 76 -4.02 0.05 4.91
N ILE A 77 -4.13 -0.07 3.58
CA ILE A 77 -3.55 -1.17 2.82
C ILE A 77 -2.03 -1.25 3.05
N THR A 78 -1.34 -0.10 3.00
CA THR A 78 0.11 -0.03 3.19
C THR A 78 0.52 -0.59 4.54
N LEU A 79 -0.17 -0.22 5.62
CA LEU A 79 0.13 -0.73 6.96
C LEU A 79 -0.12 -2.24 7.07
N LEU A 80 -1.23 -2.73 6.51
CA LEU A 80 -1.55 -4.16 6.54
C LEU A 80 -0.53 -4.99 5.75
N VAL A 81 -0.20 -4.57 4.52
CA VAL A 81 0.78 -5.24 3.68
C VAL A 81 2.16 -5.18 4.32
N PHE A 82 2.54 -4.04 4.91
CA PHE A 82 3.83 -3.88 5.58
C PHE A 82 3.96 -4.81 6.79
N VAL A 83 2.91 -4.99 7.60
CA VAL A 83 2.91 -5.95 8.73
C VAL A 83 3.21 -7.36 8.23
N VAL A 84 2.50 -7.81 7.19
CA VAL A 84 2.69 -9.14 6.61
C VAL A 84 4.10 -9.27 6.02
N PHE A 85 4.57 -8.26 5.31
CA PHE A 85 5.92 -8.22 4.73
C PHE A 85 7.01 -8.25 5.80
N SER A 86 6.88 -7.48 6.88
CA SER A 86 7.86 -7.42 7.96
C SER A 86 8.03 -8.79 8.62
N VAL A 87 6.94 -9.49 8.90
CA VAL A 87 6.96 -10.83 9.53
C VAL A 87 7.48 -11.89 8.55
N LEU A 88 6.92 -11.97 7.33
CA LEU A 88 7.21 -13.07 6.41
C LEU A 88 8.49 -12.87 5.61
N TYR A 89 8.78 -11.64 5.22
CA TYR A 89 9.98 -11.32 4.44
C TYR A 89 11.13 -10.95 5.36
N LEU A 90 11.02 -9.88 6.15
CA LEU A 90 12.15 -9.40 6.97
C LEU A 90 12.42 -10.26 8.22
N HIS A 91 11.49 -11.14 8.61
CA HIS A 91 11.55 -11.90 9.86
C HIS A 91 11.67 -10.99 11.09
N GLU A 92 11.11 -9.79 11.00
CA GLU A 92 11.06 -8.82 12.09
C GLU A 92 9.71 -8.94 12.80
N PRO A 93 9.69 -9.23 14.12
CA PRO A 93 8.43 -9.38 14.84
C PRO A 93 7.75 -8.02 15.02
N VAL A 94 6.45 -7.98 14.75
CA VAL A 94 5.63 -6.79 15.01
C VAL A 94 5.37 -6.68 16.50
N LYS A 95 5.86 -5.60 17.11
CA LYS A 95 5.69 -5.31 18.53
C LYS A 95 4.28 -4.75 18.81
N TRP A 96 3.82 -4.93 20.04
CA TRP A 96 2.48 -4.49 20.46
C TRP A 96 2.23 -2.99 20.28
N ASN A 97 3.25 -2.17 20.53
CA ASN A 97 3.18 -0.72 20.29
C ASN A 97 3.01 -0.36 18.80
N HIS A 98 3.52 -1.17 17.86
CA HIS A 98 3.29 -0.96 16.43
C HIS A 98 1.82 -1.20 16.08
N LEU A 99 1.22 -2.26 16.63
CA LEU A 99 -0.21 -2.55 16.41
C LEU A 99 -1.11 -1.44 16.95
N ILE A 100 -0.79 -0.90 18.13
CA ILE A 100 -1.51 0.26 18.68
C ILE A 100 -1.37 1.47 17.75
N GLY A 101 -0.14 1.77 17.30
CA GLY A 101 0.11 2.86 16.35
C GLY A 101 -0.69 2.70 15.04
N PHE A 102 -0.72 1.50 14.47
CA PHE A 102 -1.52 1.21 13.28
C PHE A 102 -3.02 1.33 13.55
N GLY A 103 -3.49 0.86 14.70
CA GLY A 103 -4.87 1.03 15.13
C GLY A 103 -5.31 2.49 15.20
N LEU A 104 -4.44 3.39 15.67
CA LEU A 104 -4.71 4.83 15.70
C LEU A 104 -4.78 5.45 14.29
N ILE A 105 -3.95 4.98 13.36
CA ILE A 105 -4.01 5.43 11.95
C ILE A 105 -5.31 4.95 11.29
N VAL A 106 -5.74 3.71 11.56
CA VAL A 106 -7.04 3.22 11.11
C VAL A 106 -8.18 4.00 11.75
N ALA A 107 -8.09 4.38 13.03
CA ALA A 107 -9.09 5.24 13.67
C ALA A 107 -9.16 6.62 12.99
N ALA A 108 -8.03 7.19 12.55
CA ALA A 108 -8.03 8.43 11.78
C ALA A 108 -8.84 8.30 10.46
N ALA A 109 -8.86 7.10 9.85
CA ALA A 109 -9.67 6.85 8.67
C ALA A 109 -11.17 7.03 8.94
N PHE A 110 -11.68 6.61 10.10
CA PHE A 110 -13.09 6.80 10.46
C PHE A 110 -13.52 8.28 10.35
N PHE A 111 -12.67 9.20 10.81
CA PHE A 111 -12.95 10.63 10.73
C PHE A 111 -12.89 11.18 9.30
N ILE A 112 -12.03 10.62 8.43
CA ILE A 112 -11.91 11.03 7.02
C ILE A 112 -13.15 10.59 6.21
N PHE A 113 -13.74 9.45 6.57
CA PHE A 113 -14.94 8.93 5.90
C PHE A 113 -16.25 9.45 6.49
N LYS A 114 -16.22 10.09 7.66
CA LYS A 114 -17.42 10.62 8.30
C LYS A 114 -17.74 12.02 7.76
N GLU A 115 -18.80 12.12 6.98
CA GLU A 115 -19.40 13.40 6.59
C GLU A 115 -20.28 13.92 7.74
N TRP A 116 -20.12 15.21 8.07
CA TRP A 116 -20.89 15.91 9.11
C TRP A 116 -22.04 16.70 8.49
#